data_AF-A0A7Z9KVM1-F1
#
_entry.id   AF-A0A7Z9KVM1-F1
#
_cell.length_a   1.000
_cell.length_b   1.000
_cell.length_c   1.000
_cell.angle_alpha   90.00
_cell.angle_beta   90.00
_cell.angle_gamma   90.00
#
_symmetry.space_group_name_H-M   'P 1'
#
loop_
_entity.id
_entity.type
_entity.pdbx_description
1 polymer ?
#
loop_
_entity_poly.entity_id
_entity_poly.type
_entity_poly.pdbx_seq_one_letter_code
_entity_poly.pdbx_strand_id
1 'polypeptide(L)'
;MRARLCLIEELDASYPFDNCNQLKKVGFESHPQCYVETGFCELSVSDWLAVLATIKSRDFSFREMLVAGNLCLKRWLVGGK
;
A
#
# COMPACT_ATOMS: atom_id res chain seq x y z
N MET A 1 -13.85 4.46 0.88
CA MET A 1 -12.43 4.24 0.49
C MET A 1 -11.61 4.15 1.77
N ARG A 2 -11.36 2.93 2.30
CA ARG A 2 -10.70 2.73 3.61
C ARG A 2 -9.18 2.89 3.56
N ALA A 3 -8.55 2.57 2.41
CA ALA A 3 -7.11 2.74 2.21
C ALA A 3 -6.64 4.15 2.56
N ARG A 4 -7.33 5.19 2.07
CA ARG A 4 -6.96 6.58 2.34
C ARG A 4 -6.95 6.94 3.83
N LEU A 5 -7.88 6.39 4.61
CA LEU A 5 -7.94 6.67 6.05
C LEU A 5 -6.77 6.01 6.78
N CYS A 6 -6.53 4.72 6.50
CA CYS A 6 -5.37 3.99 7.04
C CYS A 6 -4.04 4.73 6.76
N LEU A 7 -3.86 5.19 5.52
CA LEU A 7 -2.66 5.92 5.11
C LEU A 7 -2.45 7.22 5.90
N ILE A 8 -3.53 7.92 6.24
CA ILE A 8 -3.46 9.16 7.03
C ILE A 8 -3.18 8.84 8.50
N GLU A 9 -3.85 7.83 9.06
CA GLU A 9 -3.71 7.42 10.46
C GLU A 9 -2.29 6.92 10.76
N GLU A 10 -1.70 6.09 9.89
CA GLU A 10 -0.33 5.60 10.03
C GLU A 10 0.71 6.73 9.98
N LEU A 11 0.49 7.71 9.10
CA LEU A 11 1.37 8.85 8.97
C LEU A 11 1.28 9.79 10.18
N ASP A 12 0.07 10.04 10.68
CA ASP A 12 -0.18 10.89 11.84
C ASP A 12 0.34 10.26 13.13
N ALA A 13 0.19 8.94 13.29
CA ALA A 13 0.73 8.19 14.43
C ALA A 13 2.26 8.26 14.52
N SER A 14 2.94 8.54 13.41
CA SER A 14 4.39 8.62 13.34
C SER A 14 4.93 10.06 13.43
N TYR A 15 4.06 11.05 13.59
CA TYR A 15 4.44 12.46 13.79
C TYR A 15 4.91 12.70 15.24
N PRO A 16 5.93 13.56 15.50
CA PRO A 16 6.66 14.41 14.55
C PRO A 16 7.80 13.70 13.81
N PHE A 17 8.07 14.16 12.59
CA PHE A 17 9.23 13.73 11.80
C PHE A 17 10.38 14.74 11.94
N ASP A 18 11.60 14.23 12.15
CA ASP A 18 12.80 15.05 12.30
C ASP A 18 13.31 15.58 10.96
N ASN A 19 13.03 14.88 9.86
CA ASN A 19 13.46 15.28 8.51
C ASN A 19 12.63 14.63 7.39
N CYS A 20 12.78 15.17 6.17
CA CYS A 20 12.08 14.68 4.99
C CYS A 20 12.39 13.21 4.64
N ASN A 21 13.56 12.68 5.01
CA ASN A 21 13.89 11.27 4.74
C ASN A 21 13.09 10.35 5.66
N GLN A 22 12.91 10.72 6.92
CA GLN A 22 12.07 9.97 7.86
C GLN A 22 10.61 10.00 7.43
N LEU A 23 10.08 11.17 7.07
CA LEU A 23 8.73 11.31 6.51
C LEU A 23 8.53 10.41 5.29
N LYS A 24 9.45 10.45 4.33
CA LYS A 24 9.38 9.59 3.13
C LYS A 24 9.45 8.12 3.51
N LYS A 25 10.39 7.74 4.37
CA LYS A 25 10.59 6.34 4.77
C LYS A 25 9.33 5.78 5.40
N VAL A 26 8.80 6.44 6.43
CA VAL A 26 7.60 6.00 7.14
C VAL A 26 6.36 6.05 6.26
N GLY A 27 6.20 7.13 5.49
CA GLY A 27 5.10 7.26 4.54
C GLY A 27 5.09 6.11 3.55
N PHE A 28 6.22 5.80 2.90
CA PHE A 28 6.25 4.69 1.94
C PHE A 28 6.21 3.31 2.58
N GLU A 29 6.84 3.09 3.75
CA GLU A 29 6.89 1.76 4.39
C GLU A 29 5.54 1.32 4.98
N SER A 30 4.67 2.25 5.39
CA SER A 30 3.32 1.95 5.90
C SER A 30 2.30 1.65 4.79
N HIS A 31 2.54 2.16 3.57
CA HIS A 31 1.58 2.07 2.46
C HIS A 31 1.16 0.63 2.10
N PRO A 32 2.06 -0.36 1.96
CA PRO A 32 1.68 -1.71 1.51
C PRO A 32 0.66 -2.40 2.41
N GLN A 33 0.76 -2.20 3.72
CA GLN A 33 -0.13 -2.85 4.68
C GLN A 33 -1.55 -2.30 4.61
N CYS A 34 -1.71 -0.98 4.46
CA CYS A 34 -3.00 -0.36 4.25
C CYS A 34 -3.72 -0.87 3.00
N TYR A 35 -3.00 -1.19 1.91
CA TYR A 35 -3.63 -1.80 0.74
C TYR A 35 -4.16 -3.21 1.05
N VAL A 36 -3.35 -4.03 1.72
CA VAL A 36 -3.69 -5.42 2.06
C VAL A 36 -4.89 -5.51 3.01
N GLU A 37 -4.97 -4.62 3.99
CA GLU A 37 -6.04 -4.66 5.00
C GLU A 37 -7.36 -4.07 4.51
N THR A 38 -7.35 -3.28 3.43
CA THR A 38 -8.53 -2.52 2.97
C THR A 38 -9.22 -3.12 1.75
N GLY A 39 -8.84 -4.33 1.35
CA GLY A 39 -9.52 -5.11 0.30
C GLY A 39 -8.80 -5.16 -1.04
N PHE A 40 -7.55 -4.68 -1.12
CA PHE A 40 -6.80 -4.64 -2.39
C PHE A 40 -6.49 -6.05 -2.92
N CYS A 41 -6.17 -6.99 -2.03
CA CYS A 41 -5.84 -8.37 -2.42
C CYS A 41 -7.06 -9.16 -2.92
N GLU A 42 -8.26 -8.66 -2.66
CA GLU A 42 -9.54 -9.25 -3.02
C GLU A 42 -10.12 -8.64 -4.33
N LEU A 43 -9.44 -7.65 -4.92
CA LEU A 43 -9.82 -7.07 -6.20
C LEU A 43 -9.72 -8.09 -7.34
N SER A 44 -10.60 -7.96 -8.32
CA SER A 44 -10.52 -8.71 -9.57
C SER A 44 -9.29 -8.27 -10.38
N VAL A 45 -8.80 -9.14 -11.28
CA VAL A 45 -7.66 -8.81 -12.15
C VAL A 45 -7.93 -7.54 -12.99
N SER A 46 -9.18 -7.32 -13.43
CA SER A 46 -9.56 -6.10 -14.15
C SER A 46 -9.47 -4.85 -13.28
N ASP A 47 -9.87 -4.93 -12.01
CA ASP A 47 -9.77 -3.80 -11.09
C ASP A 47 -8.31 -3.48 -10.74
N TRP A 48 -7.48 -4.52 -10.59
CA TRP A 48 -6.03 -4.37 -10.44
C TRP A 48 -5.41 -3.61 -11.63
N LEU A 49 -5.76 -3.99 -12.85
CA LEU A 49 -5.28 -3.30 -14.06
C LEU A 49 -5.77 -1.85 -14.11
N ALA A 50 -7.03 -1.60 -13.73
CA ALA A 50 -7.58 -0.25 -13.66
C ALA A 50 -6.82 0.62 -12.65
N VAL A 51 -6.51 0.10 -11.45
CA VAL A 51 -5.70 0.81 -10.44
C VAL A 51 -4.31 1.13 -10.99
N LEU A 52 -3.63 0.14 -11.57
CA LEU A 52 -2.29 0.34 -12.15
C LEU A 52 -2.29 1.37 -13.28
N ALA A 53 -3.35 1.40 -14.10
CA ALA A 53 -3.49 2.38 -15.18
C ALA A 53 -3.68 3.82 -14.69
N THR A 54 -4.11 4.03 -13.42
CA THR A 54 -4.20 5.38 -12.85
C THR A 54 -2.87 5.93 -12.36
N ILE A 55 -1.86 5.08 -12.17
CA ILE A 55 -0.55 5.46 -11.65
C ILE A 55 0.32 5.93 -12.82
N LYS A 56 0.80 7.18 -12.74
CA LYS A 56 1.77 7.69 -13.73
C LYS A 56 3.10 6.97 -13.58
N SER A 57 3.79 6.68 -14.68
CA SER A 57 5.06 5.94 -14.66
C SER A 57 6.14 6.58 -13.77
N ARG A 58 6.12 7.90 -13.58
CA ARG A 58 7.07 8.61 -12.69
C ARG A 58 6.76 8.42 -11.20
N ASP A 59 5.51 8.14 -10.87
CA ASP A 59 4.97 8.01 -9.51
C ASP A 59 4.88 6.52 -9.10
N PHE A 60 5.26 5.62 -10.02
CA PHE A 60 5.24 4.19 -9.85
C PHE A 60 6.47 3.70 -9.06
N SER A 61 6.22 3.07 -7.91
CA SER A 61 7.27 2.42 -7.12
C SER A 61 7.18 0.90 -7.25
N PHE A 62 8.14 0.31 -7.98
CA PHE A 62 8.27 -1.15 -8.11
C PHE A 62 8.44 -1.83 -6.76
N ARG A 63 9.15 -1.20 -5.81
CA ARG A 63 9.36 -1.74 -4.47
C ARG A 63 8.02 -1.91 -3.74
N GLU A 64 7.21 -0.87 -3.72
CA GLU A 64 5.92 -0.90 -3.02
C GLU A 64 4.96 -1.90 -3.66
N MET A 65 4.97 -2.00 -4.99
CA MET A 65 4.19 -3.02 -5.71
C MET A 65 4.61 -4.45 -5.32
N LEU A 66 5.92 -4.73 -5.27
CA LEU A 66 6.44 -6.04 -4.89
C LEU A 66 6.13 -6.38 -3.43
N VAL A 67 6.26 -5.41 -2.52
CA VAL A 67 5.95 -5.60 -1.10
C VAL A 67 4.45 -5.86 -0.92
N ALA A 68 3.59 -5.03 -1.51
CA ALA A 68 2.14 -5.23 -1.47
C ALA A 68 1.74 -6.58 -2.09
N GLY A 69 2.36 -6.97 -3.22
CA GLY A 69 2.13 -8.25 -3.87
C GLY A 69 2.54 -9.44 -3.00
N ASN A 70 3.71 -9.39 -2.35
CA ASN A 70 4.15 -10.43 -1.41
C ASN A 70 3.22 -10.53 -0.20
N LEU A 71 2.74 -9.40 0.34
CA LEU A 71 1.77 -9.39 1.43
C LEU A 71 0.42 -9.99 1.01
N CYS A 72 -0.08 -9.68 -0.20
CA CYS A 72 -1.27 -10.31 -0.74
C CYS A 72 -1.09 -11.82 -0.94
N LEU A 73 0.06 -12.24 -1.49
CA LEU A 73 0.38 -13.66 -1.62
C LEU A 73 0.42 -14.36 -0.26
N LYS A 74 1.06 -13.76 0.74
CA LYS A 74 1.08 -14.27 2.12
C LYS A 74 -0.33 -14.37 2.71
N ARG A 75 -1.19 -13.37 2.46
CA ARG A 75 -2.59 -13.38 2.89
C ARG A 75 -3.38 -14.51 2.22
N TRP A 76 -3.19 -14.78 0.93
CA TRP A 76 -3.81 -15.91 0.24
C TRP A 76 -3.32 -17.27 0.77
N LEU A 77 -2.00 -17.39 1.04
CA LEU A 77 -1.42 -18.64 1.55
C LEU A 77 -1.83 -18.95 2.99
N VAL A 78 -2.00 -17.94 3.85
CA VAL A 78 -2.38 -18.11 5.26
C VAL A 78 -3.90 -18.07 5.47
N GLY A 79 -4.61 -17.30 4.66
CA GLY A 79 -6.04 -17.00 4.81
C GLY A 79 -6.94 -17.74 3.84
N GLY A 80 -6.51 -18.90 3.31
CA GLY A 80 -7.19 -19.67 2.26
C GLY A 80 -8.72 -19.69 2.35
N LYS A 81 -9.34 -18.80 1.58
CA LYS A 81 -10.68 -18.86 1.01
C LYS A 81 -10.71 -18.00 -0.25
#